data_AF-A0A0F4QXX2-F1
#
_entry.id   AF-A0A0F4QXX2-F1
#
_cell.length_a   1.000
_cell.length_b   1.000
_cell.length_c   1.000
_cell.angle_alpha   90.00
_cell.angle_beta   90.00
_cell.angle_gamma   90.00
#
_symmetry.space_group_name_H-M   'P 1'
#
loop_
_entity.id
_entity.type
_entity.pdbx_description
1 polymer ?
#
loop_
_entity_poly.entity_id
_entity_poly.type
_entity_poly.pdbx_seq_one_letter_code
_entity_poly.pdbx_strand_id
1 'polypeptide(L)'
;MTDKTKMTAEKIESNFDKIEHQIFNSEMFSKWRGSFEVKKVYVKKENADIKCDLDIRLLHWPEGVSIKAYKHKALGVFAYLKDESECEKHLNIKAVPCKYWRESFYFSRMENLDQDRYVLLEGNEMQDVETELCLEKIKAHLEEISLILSEV
;
A
#
# COMPACT_ATOMS: atom_id res chain seq x y z
N MET A 1 -16.46 -22.31 -10.26
CA MET A 1 -15.16 -21.59 -10.35
C MET A 1 -14.38 -22.20 -11.50
N THR A 2 -13.97 -21.41 -12.50
CA THR A 2 -13.17 -21.90 -13.65
C THR A 2 -11.69 -22.00 -13.24
N ASP A 3 -10.94 -22.95 -13.79
CA ASP A 3 -9.51 -23.14 -13.45
C ASP A 3 -8.68 -21.86 -13.62
N LYS A 4 -9.00 -21.07 -14.66
CA LYS A 4 -8.34 -19.78 -14.94
C LYS A 4 -8.48 -18.77 -13.80
N THR A 5 -9.66 -18.68 -13.19
CA THR A 5 -9.93 -17.79 -12.05
C THR A 5 -9.09 -18.16 -10.83
N LYS A 6 -8.97 -19.47 -10.56
CA LYS A 6 -8.18 -19.97 -9.44
C LYS A 6 -6.69 -19.65 -9.62
N MET A 7 -6.17 -19.88 -10.83
CA MET A 7 -4.78 -19.56 -11.19
C MET A 7 -4.45 -18.07 -11.05
N THR A 8 -5.37 -17.18 -11.46
CA THR A 8 -5.18 -15.72 -11.28
C THR A 8 -5.08 -15.36 -9.79
N ALA A 9 -5.97 -15.91 -8.95
CA ALA A 9 -5.95 -15.63 -7.53
C ALA A 9 -4.64 -16.10 -6.87
N GLU A 10 -4.21 -17.34 -7.11
CA GLU A 10 -2.96 -17.90 -6.59
C GLU A 10 -1.73 -17.10 -7.03
N LYS A 11 -1.71 -16.61 -8.28
CA LYS A 11 -0.63 -15.76 -8.78
C LYS A 11 -0.56 -14.43 -8.04
N ILE A 12 -1.70 -13.77 -7.82
CA ILE A 12 -1.74 -12.51 -7.10
C ILE A 12 -1.30 -12.70 -5.64
N GLU A 13 -1.72 -13.79 -5.00
CA GLU A 13 -1.25 -14.12 -3.65
C GLU A 13 0.26 -14.26 -3.61
N SER A 14 0.82 -15.05 -4.53
CA SER A 14 2.27 -15.24 -4.65
C SER A 14 3.01 -13.91 -4.87
N ASN A 15 2.46 -12.99 -5.66
CA ASN A 15 3.07 -11.67 -5.85
C ASN A 15 3.02 -10.81 -4.59
N PHE A 16 1.91 -10.85 -3.83
CA PHE A 16 1.83 -10.15 -2.54
C PHE A 16 2.77 -10.76 -1.49
N ASP A 17 2.95 -12.09 -1.50
CA ASP A 17 3.94 -12.78 -0.66
C ASP A 17 5.37 -12.35 -1.03
N LYS A 18 5.67 -12.18 -2.32
CA LYS A 18 6.95 -11.63 -2.78
C LYS A 18 7.14 -10.21 -2.28
N ILE A 19 6.12 -9.34 -2.37
CA ILE A 19 6.21 -7.96 -1.88
C ILE A 19 6.54 -7.95 -0.38
N GLU A 20 5.78 -8.69 0.43
CA GLU A 20 6.03 -8.82 1.86
C GLU A 20 7.44 -9.34 2.15
N HIS A 21 7.87 -10.39 1.46
CA HIS A 21 9.21 -10.95 1.63
C HIS A 21 10.31 -9.94 1.30
N GLN A 22 10.18 -9.18 0.22
CA GLN A 22 11.16 -8.18 -0.20
C GLN A 22 11.25 -7.01 0.79
N ILE A 23 10.15 -6.60 1.43
CA ILE A 23 10.16 -5.55 2.46
C ILE A 23 11.15 -5.88 3.59
N PHE A 24 11.20 -7.15 4.02
CA PHE A 24 12.09 -7.56 5.11
C PHE A 24 13.52 -7.89 4.65
N ASN A 25 13.69 -8.36 3.41
CA ASN A 25 14.94 -8.99 2.99
C ASN A 25 15.74 -8.18 1.96
N SER A 26 15.09 -7.35 1.13
CA SER A 26 15.75 -6.58 0.08
C SER A 26 16.68 -5.51 0.63
N GLU A 27 17.79 -5.25 -0.06
CA GLU A 27 18.66 -4.10 0.22
C GLU A 27 17.96 -2.76 0.00
N MET A 28 16.91 -2.74 -0.84
CA MET A 28 16.06 -1.58 -1.09
C MET A 28 15.48 -0.98 0.21
N PHE A 29 15.21 -1.82 1.21
CA PHE A 29 14.60 -1.43 2.49
C PHE A 29 15.55 -1.55 3.68
N SER A 30 16.86 -1.74 3.41
CA SER A 30 17.89 -1.95 4.44
C SER A 30 17.87 -0.90 5.56
N LYS A 31 17.60 0.38 5.22
CA LYS A 31 17.49 1.50 6.15
C LYS A 31 16.42 1.32 7.24
N TRP A 32 15.35 0.59 6.96
CA TRP A 32 14.20 0.44 7.86
C TRP A 32 14.07 -0.99 8.44
N ARG A 33 15.05 -1.86 8.19
CA ARG A 33 15.06 -3.24 8.70
C ARG A 33 14.86 -3.28 10.22
N GLY A 34 14.08 -4.25 10.67
CA GLY A 34 13.73 -4.42 12.10
C GLY A 34 12.71 -3.40 12.63
N SER A 35 12.29 -2.43 11.84
CA SER A 35 11.29 -1.43 12.25
C SER A 35 9.92 -1.63 11.60
N PHE A 36 9.77 -2.59 10.70
CA PHE A 36 8.52 -2.84 9.98
C PHE A 36 7.51 -3.59 10.85
N GLU A 37 6.27 -3.13 10.80
CA GLU A 37 5.08 -3.91 11.09
C GLU A 37 4.28 -4.06 9.79
N VAL A 38 3.98 -5.30 9.43
CA VAL A 38 3.24 -5.62 8.19
C VAL A 38 2.01 -6.45 8.55
N LYS A 39 0.86 -6.05 8.03
CA LYS A 39 -0.41 -6.75 8.18
C LYS A 39 -0.99 -7.07 6.82
N LYS A 40 -1.18 -8.36 6.56
CA LYS A 40 -1.72 -8.86 5.30
C LYS A 40 -3.13 -9.41 5.51
N VAL A 41 -4.06 -9.04 4.63
CA VAL A 41 -5.45 -9.50 4.64
C VAL A 41 -5.83 -9.98 3.24
N TYR A 42 -6.32 -11.22 3.15
CA TYR A 42 -6.88 -11.79 1.93
C TYR A 42 -8.36 -12.02 2.08
N VAL A 43 -9.13 -11.59 1.08
CA VAL A 43 -10.56 -11.90 0.97
C VAL A 43 -10.78 -12.55 -0.40
N LYS A 44 -11.03 -13.86 -0.39
CA LYS A 44 -11.43 -14.63 -1.57
C LYS A 44 -12.94 -14.60 -1.70
N LYS A 45 -13.45 -14.10 -2.83
CA LYS A 45 -14.86 -14.25 -3.22
C LYS A 45 -14.97 -15.33 -4.30
N GLU A 46 -16.12 -16.01 -4.34
CA GLU A 46 -16.38 -17.14 -5.26
C GLU A 46 -16.27 -16.78 -6.76
N ASN A 47 -16.31 -15.49 -7.10
CA ASN A 47 -16.37 -14.97 -8.47
C ASN A 47 -15.06 -14.33 -8.99
N ALA A 48 -13.88 -14.84 -8.60
CA ALA A 48 -12.57 -14.40 -9.10
C ALA A 48 -12.02 -13.06 -8.58
N ASP A 49 -12.81 -12.26 -7.87
CA ASP A 49 -12.29 -11.07 -7.20
C ASP A 49 -11.59 -11.48 -5.90
N ILE A 50 -10.29 -11.74 -6.00
CA ILE A 50 -9.42 -11.72 -4.83
C ILE A 50 -9.17 -10.27 -4.45
N LYS A 51 -9.39 -9.95 -3.18
CA LYS A 51 -8.94 -8.71 -2.57
C LYS A 51 -7.72 -9.01 -1.68
N CYS A 52 -6.65 -8.25 -1.88
CA CYS A 52 -5.43 -8.33 -1.09
C CYS A 52 -5.12 -6.95 -0.53
N ASP A 53 -5.02 -6.84 0.79
CA ASP A 53 -4.54 -5.63 1.46
C ASP A 53 -3.24 -6.01 2.18
N LEU A 54 -2.17 -5.27 1.91
CA LEU A 54 -0.90 -5.35 2.63
C LEU A 54 -0.63 -3.97 3.23
N ASP A 55 -0.95 -3.83 4.51
CA ASP A 55 -0.67 -2.63 5.30
C ASP A 55 0.76 -2.73 5.87
N ILE A 56 1.55 -1.69 5.66
CA ILE A 56 2.97 -1.61 5.97
C ILE A 56 3.18 -0.32 6.77
N ARG A 57 3.82 -0.41 7.93
CA ARG A 57 4.20 0.76 8.72
C ARG A 57 5.53 0.55 9.40
N LEU A 58 6.10 1.66 9.89
CA LEU A 58 7.21 1.61 10.82
C LEU A 58 6.70 1.74 12.26
N LEU A 59 7.30 1.00 13.18
CA LEU A 59 6.91 0.93 14.59
C LEU A 59 6.98 2.30 15.30
N HIS A 60 7.89 3.18 14.85
CA HIS A 60 8.06 4.51 15.43
C HIS A 60 7.13 5.57 14.81
N TRP A 61 6.38 5.24 13.75
CA TRP A 61 5.42 6.20 13.19
C TRP A 61 4.22 6.39 14.13
N PRO A 62 3.59 7.56 14.10
CA PRO A 62 2.33 7.79 14.79
C PRO A 62 1.29 6.71 14.50
N GLU A 63 0.43 6.45 15.47
CA GLU A 63 -0.64 5.48 15.30
C GLU A 63 -1.53 5.84 14.10
N GLY A 64 -1.95 4.82 13.36
CA GLY A 64 -2.81 4.98 12.19
C GLY A 64 -2.10 5.36 10.89
N VAL A 65 -0.83 5.78 10.91
CA VAL A 65 -0.05 6.00 9.67
C VAL A 65 0.35 4.66 9.08
N SER A 66 0.02 4.44 7.81
CA SER A 66 0.37 3.20 7.10
C SER A 66 0.45 3.41 5.60
N ILE A 67 1.20 2.55 4.93
CA ILE A 67 1.21 2.40 3.47
C ILE A 67 0.42 1.13 3.16
N LYS A 68 -0.59 1.20 2.30
CA LYS A 68 -1.32 0.03 1.82
C LYS A 68 -0.96 -0.28 0.38
N ALA A 69 -0.31 -1.42 0.14
CA ALA A 69 -0.39 -2.06 -1.16
C ALA A 69 -1.72 -2.81 -1.23
N TYR A 70 -2.54 -2.46 -2.23
CA TYR A 70 -3.93 -2.87 -2.32
C TYR A 70 -4.22 -3.45 -3.69
N LYS A 71 -4.90 -4.58 -3.71
CA LYS A 71 -5.48 -5.16 -4.91
C LYS A 71 -6.96 -5.46 -4.68
N HIS A 72 -7.81 -4.98 -5.57
CA HIS A 72 -9.18 -5.46 -5.77
C HIS A 72 -9.49 -5.45 -7.27
N LYS A 73 -10.25 -4.45 -7.75
CA LYS A 73 -10.39 -4.19 -9.19
C LYS A 73 -9.11 -3.64 -9.80
N ALA A 74 -8.48 -2.68 -9.12
CA ALA A 74 -7.21 -2.09 -9.45
C ALA A 74 -6.10 -2.59 -8.50
N LEU A 75 -4.86 -2.34 -8.88
CA LEU A 75 -3.66 -2.49 -8.05
C LEU A 75 -3.10 -1.10 -7.77
N GLY A 76 -2.77 -0.79 -6.52
CA GLY A 76 -2.14 0.49 -6.18
C GLY A 76 -1.49 0.48 -4.80
N VAL A 77 -0.71 1.53 -4.54
CA VAL A 77 0.03 1.71 -3.28
C VAL A 77 -0.22 3.12 -2.75
N PHE A 78 -0.78 3.22 -1.54
CA PHE A 78 -1.20 4.50 -0.98
C PHE A 78 -0.75 4.65 0.47
N ALA A 79 -0.15 5.79 0.80
CA ALA A 79 0.02 6.24 2.18
C ALA A 79 -1.29 6.82 2.72
N TYR A 80 -1.68 6.41 3.93
CA TYR A 80 -2.91 6.87 4.57
C TYR A 80 -2.77 6.95 6.09
N LEU A 81 -3.66 7.74 6.70
CA LEU A 81 -3.80 7.92 8.14
C LEU A 81 -5.28 7.86 8.54
N LYS A 82 -5.58 7.22 9.66
CA LYS A 82 -6.94 7.08 10.23
C LYS A 82 -7.29 8.12 11.29
N ASP A 83 -6.84 9.35 11.08
CA ASP A 83 -7.14 10.50 11.92
C ASP A 83 -7.04 11.76 11.06
N GLU A 84 -8.12 12.52 10.97
CA GLU A 84 -8.16 13.75 10.17
C GLU A 84 -7.25 14.83 10.76
N SER A 85 -7.32 15.03 12.08
CA SER A 85 -6.63 16.11 12.77
C SER A 85 -5.12 15.90 12.76
N GLU A 86 -4.66 14.66 12.98
CA GLU A 86 -3.23 14.34 12.87
C GLU A 86 -2.73 14.42 11.42
N CYS A 87 -3.59 14.12 10.42
CA CYS A 87 -3.25 14.30 9.01
C CYS A 87 -3.00 15.77 8.69
N GLU A 88 -3.93 16.65 9.08
CA GLU A 88 -3.80 18.09 8.85
C GLU A 88 -2.61 18.70 9.60
N LYS A 89 -2.37 18.27 10.84
CA LYS A 89 -1.23 18.70 11.65
C LYS A 89 0.12 18.39 11.01
N HIS A 90 0.31 17.17 10.51
CA HIS A 90 1.58 16.76 9.91
C HIS A 90 1.77 17.26 8.47
N LEU A 91 0.69 17.32 7.67
CA LEU A 91 0.78 17.75 6.28
C LEU A 91 0.69 19.27 6.10
N ASN A 92 0.17 19.99 7.10
CA ASN A 92 -0.12 21.42 7.06
C ASN A 92 -1.03 21.84 5.89
N ILE A 93 -1.95 20.94 5.51
CA ILE A 93 -2.96 21.13 4.48
C ILE A 93 -4.25 20.45 4.94
N LYS A 94 -5.38 20.80 4.32
CA LYS A 94 -6.65 20.12 4.57
C LYS A 94 -6.53 18.64 4.21
N ALA A 95 -6.98 17.77 5.10
CA ALA A 95 -6.94 16.33 4.88
C ALA A 95 -7.84 15.94 3.71
N VAL A 96 -7.35 15.05 2.84
CA VAL A 96 -8.11 14.53 1.70
C VAL A 96 -8.57 13.11 2.01
N PRO A 97 -9.88 12.83 2.03
CA PRO A 97 -10.38 11.49 2.32
C PRO A 97 -10.02 10.51 1.21
N CYS A 98 -9.63 9.29 1.60
CA CYS A 98 -9.42 8.19 0.68
C CYS A 98 -10.74 7.81 0.02
N LYS A 99 -10.74 7.64 -1.31
CA LYS A 99 -11.97 7.41 -2.08
C LYS A 99 -12.73 6.14 -1.69
N TYR A 100 -12.01 5.10 -1.27
CA TYR A 100 -12.58 3.77 -1.03
C TYR A 100 -12.41 3.26 0.40
N TRP A 101 -11.71 3.99 1.26
CA TRP A 101 -11.43 3.58 2.64
C TRP A 101 -12.06 4.58 3.59
N ARG A 102 -13.12 4.14 4.26
CA ARG A 102 -13.83 4.98 5.24
C ARG A 102 -12.88 5.41 6.35
N GLU A 103 -13.06 6.65 6.80
CA GLU A 103 -12.30 7.20 7.95
C GLU A 103 -10.79 7.08 7.76
N SER A 104 -10.34 7.21 6.51
CA SER A 104 -8.93 7.17 6.14
C SER A 104 -8.66 8.36 5.23
N PHE A 105 -7.53 9.03 5.44
CA PHE A 105 -7.11 10.21 4.71
C PHE A 105 -5.77 9.94 4.05
N TYR A 106 -5.56 10.48 2.86
CA TYR A 106 -4.29 10.35 2.17
C TYR A 106 -3.19 11.07 2.94
N PHE A 107 -2.12 10.35 3.27
CA PHE A 107 -1.01 10.88 4.05
C PHE A 107 0.20 11.13 3.15
N SER A 108 0.10 12.15 2.30
CA SER A 108 1.17 12.54 1.37
C SER A 108 0.87 13.92 0.78
N ARG A 109 1.94 14.61 0.39
CA ARG A 109 1.91 15.97 -0.18
C ARG A 109 1.91 15.97 -1.72
N MET A 110 1.99 14.79 -2.34
CA MET A 110 1.95 14.69 -3.80
C MET A 110 0.60 15.17 -4.35
N GLU A 111 0.63 15.77 -5.54
CA GLU A 111 -0.58 16.03 -6.32
C GLU A 111 -1.13 14.72 -6.91
N ASN A 112 -2.37 14.71 -7.40
CA ASN A 112 -3.00 13.54 -8.05
C ASN A 112 -3.03 12.26 -7.19
N LEU A 113 -3.45 12.39 -5.93
CA LEU A 113 -3.51 11.34 -4.88
C LEU A 113 -4.17 10.01 -5.30
N ASP A 114 -4.98 9.99 -6.37
CA ASP A 114 -5.58 8.77 -6.93
C ASP A 114 -4.77 8.20 -8.12
N GLN A 115 -4.45 9.00 -9.14
CA GLN A 115 -3.90 8.47 -10.41
C GLN A 115 -2.46 7.99 -10.28
N ASP A 116 -1.59 8.76 -9.62
CA ASP A 116 -0.15 8.45 -9.54
C ASP A 116 0.15 7.28 -8.58
N ARG A 117 -0.87 6.81 -7.86
CA ARG A 117 -0.77 5.73 -6.88
C ARG A 117 -1.29 4.40 -7.38
N TYR A 118 -2.02 4.40 -8.50
CA TYR A 118 -2.31 3.15 -9.20
C TYR A 118 -1.05 2.61 -9.87
N VAL A 119 -0.94 1.29 -9.85
CA VAL A 119 0.02 0.51 -10.62
C VAL A 119 -0.70 -0.11 -11.82
N LEU A 120 -1.92 -0.64 -11.61
CA LEU A 120 -2.80 -1.12 -12.68
C LEU A 120 -4.25 -0.73 -12.40
N LEU A 121 -4.97 -0.37 -13.46
CA LEU A 121 -6.42 -0.22 -13.41
C LEU A 121 -7.12 -1.59 -13.41
N GLU A 122 -6.55 -2.57 -14.12
CA GLU A 122 -6.99 -3.97 -14.13
C GLU A 122 -6.06 -4.83 -13.27
N GLY A 123 -6.28 -4.84 -11.96
CA GLY A 123 -5.42 -5.50 -10.97
C GLY A 123 -5.33 -7.03 -11.10
N ASN A 124 -6.21 -7.66 -11.88
CA ASN A 124 -6.11 -9.08 -12.22
C ASN A 124 -5.02 -9.38 -13.26
N GLU A 125 -4.49 -8.35 -13.93
CA GLU A 125 -3.42 -8.48 -14.92
C GLU A 125 -2.02 -8.44 -14.28
N MET A 126 -1.92 -8.26 -12.95
CA MET A 126 -0.66 -8.16 -12.21
C MET A 126 0.34 -9.26 -12.59
N GLN A 127 1.53 -8.83 -13.02
CA GLN A 127 2.70 -9.65 -13.28
C GLN A 127 3.83 -9.28 -12.31
N ASP A 128 5.01 -9.86 -12.54
CA ASP A 128 6.21 -9.56 -11.74
C ASP A 128 6.65 -8.10 -11.90
N VAL A 129 6.48 -7.49 -13.07
CA VAL A 129 6.84 -6.07 -13.27
C VAL A 129 6.01 -5.14 -12.38
N GLU A 130 4.72 -5.42 -12.19
CA GLU A 130 3.91 -4.63 -11.26
C GLU A 130 4.21 -4.92 -9.79
N THR A 131 4.78 -6.08 -9.49
CA THR A 131 5.30 -6.39 -8.15
C THR A 131 6.46 -5.47 -7.82
N GLU A 132 7.41 -5.30 -8.75
CA GLU A 132 8.54 -4.37 -8.61
C GLU A 132 8.07 -2.92 -8.52
N LEU A 133 7.12 -2.50 -9.36
CA LEU A 133 6.54 -1.15 -9.28
C LEU A 133 5.84 -0.89 -7.94
N CYS A 134 5.20 -1.91 -7.34
CA CYS A 134 4.65 -1.77 -5.99
C CYS A 134 5.77 -1.53 -4.96
N LEU A 135 6.88 -2.26 -5.04
CA LEU A 135 8.02 -2.10 -4.13
C LEU A 135 8.65 -0.71 -4.25
N GLU A 136 8.85 -0.22 -5.47
CA GLU A 136 9.34 1.13 -5.72
C GLU A 136 8.42 2.20 -5.13
N LYS A 137 7.10 2.07 -5.31
CA LYS A 137 6.13 2.99 -4.70
C LYS A 137 6.09 2.90 -3.18
N ILE A 138 6.21 1.70 -2.60
CA ILE A 138 6.31 1.52 -1.15
C ILE A 138 7.54 2.28 -0.62
N LYS A 139 8.70 2.15 -1.28
CA LYS A 139 9.91 2.89 -0.91
C LYS A 139 9.70 4.41 -0.99
N ALA A 140 9.12 4.90 -2.09
CA ALA A 140 8.85 6.32 -2.26
C ALA A 140 7.95 6.87 -1.13
N HIS A 141 6.89 6.14 -0.76
CA HIS A 141 6.04 6.52 0.37
C HIS A 141 6.78 6.44 1.71
N LEU A 142 7.64 5.45 1.95
CA LEU A 142 8.46 5.38 3.16
C LEU A 142 9.35 6.62 3.30
N GLU A 143 9.96 7.05 2.20
CA GLU A 143 10.82 8.24 2.16
C GLU A 143 10.00 9.52 2.39
N GLU A 144 8.87 9.68 1.71
CA GLU A 144 7.99 10.84 1.86
C GLU A 144 7.45 10.96 3.29
N ILE A 145 6.93 9.87 3.85
CA ILE A 145 6.42 9.85 5.23
C ILE A 145 7.53 10.20 6.22
N SER A 146 8.73 9.65 6.03
CA SER A 146 9.86 9.95 6.91
C SER A 146 10.23 11.44 6.88
N LEU A 147 10.15 12.08 5.71
CA LEU A 147 10.37 13.52 5.56
C LEU A 147 9.28 14.32 6.28
N ILE A 148 8.01 14.03 6.00
CA ILE A 148 6.85 14.69 6.63
C ILE A 148 6.95 14.64 8.16
N LEU A 149 7.28 13.47 8.71
CA LEU A 149 7.36 13.27 10.17
C LEU A 149 8.62 13.90 10.79
N SER A 150 9.65 14.23 10.01
CA SER A 150 10.88 14.87 10.51
C SER A 150 10.79 16.39 10.61
N GLU A 151 9.77 17.00 9.98
CA GLU A 151 9.57 18.45 9.93
C GLU A 151 8.69 18.99 11.07
N VAL A 152 8.20 18.11 11.94
CA VAL A 152 7.29 18.42 13.05
C VAL A 152 8.02 18.41 14.39
#